data_AF-A0A1A8S9N4-F1
#
_entry.id   AF-A0A1A8S9N4-F1
#
_cell.length_a   1.000
_cell.length_b   1.000
_cell.length_c   1.000
_cell.angle_alpha   90.00
_cell.angle_beta   90.00
_cell.angle_gamma   90.00
#
_symmetry.space_group_name_H-M   'P 1'
#
loop_
_entity.id
_entity.type
_entity.pdbx_description
1 polymer ?
#
loop_
_entity_poly.entity_id
_entity_poly.type
_entity_poly.pdbx_seq_one_letter_code
_entity_poly.pdbx_strand_id
1 'polypeptide(L)'
;MVDVFNPKDDVVVAVKEAPEGCTRRTVAGDYIRYHYNGTFQDGTPFDSSYQRNSTYNTYVGMGYVIRGMDKALQGLCTGEKRRVVIPPHLAYGEGGVGNLIPGSAVLVFDIHVIDFHNPKDPVEIRITHKPRECNTASGADDLIRYRYNCSLMDGTLLYSS
;
A
#
# COMPACT_ATOMS: atom_id res chain seq x y z
N MET A 1 -9.34 26.86 19.80
CA MET A 1 -8.07 26.74 20.55
C MET A 1 -7.19 25.85 19.69
N VAL A 2 -6.16 26.40 19.05
CA VAL A 2 -5.30 25.66 18.12
C VAL A 2 -4.33 24.86 18.97
N ASP A 3 -4.36 23.54 18.85
CA ASP A 3 -3.37 22.69 19.50
C ASP A 3 -2.01 22.95 18.85
N VAL A 4 -1.19 23.73 19.55
CA VAL A 4 0.16 24.08 19.14
C VAL A 4 1.04 22.88 19.49
N PHE A 5 1.09 21.94 18.55
CA PHE A 5 2.20 21.03 18.31
C PHE A 5 2.74 20.33 19.56
N ASN A 6 2.15 19.18 19.91
CA ASN A 6 2.67 18.34 20.97
C ASN A 6 3.53 17.20 20.36
N PRO A 7 4.82 17.06 20.75
CA PRO A 7 5.69 15.97 20.26
C PRO A 7 5.20 14.56 20.60
N LYS A 8 4.17 14.45 21.46
CA LYS A 8 3.50 13.19 21.79
C LYS A 8 2.34 12.88 20.84
N ASP A 9 1.96 13.81 19.96
CA ASP A 9 0.91 13.58 18.98
C ASP A 9 1.35 12.53 17.98
N ASP A 10 0.50 11.54 17.73
CA ASP A 10 0.74 10.56 16.69
C ASP A 10 -0.14 10.84 15.46
N VAL A 11 0.06 10.05 14.41
CA VAL A 11 -0.77 10.09 13.22
C VAL A 11 -2.22 9.79 13.58
N VAL A 12 -3.14 10.67 13.17
CA VAL A 12 -4.58 10.41 13.30
C VAL A 12 -5.06 9.76 12.01
N VAL A 13 -5.59 8.55 12.13
CA VAL A 13 -6.08 7.74 11.01
C VAL A 13 -7.58 7.55 11.14
N ALA A 14 -8.33 7.98 10.13
CA ALA A 14 -9.77 7.76 10.01
C ALA A 14 -10.06 6.89 8.78
N VAL A 15 -10.65 5.72 8.99
CA VAL A 15 -11.09 4.85 7.89
C VAL A 15 -12.35 5.46 7.26
N LYS A 16 -12.29 5.78 5.96
CA LYS A 16 -13.43 6.31 5.20
C LYS A 16 -14.25 5.18 4.59
N GLU A 17 -13.57 4.20 4.03
CA GLU A 17 -14.18 3.07 3.33
C GLU A 17 -13.23 1.88 3.44
N ALA A 18 -13.72 0.73 3.85
CA ALA A 18 -12.95 -0.51 3.89
C ALA A 18 -13.79 -1.65 3.29
N PRO A 19 -13.19 -2.50 2.43
CA PRO A 19 -13.91 -3.63 1.89
C PRO A 19 -14.22 -4.67 2.97
N GLU A 20 -15.38 -5.31 2.83
CA GLU A 20 -15.74 -6.47 3.65
C GLU A 20 -14.83 -7.67 3.33
N GLY A 21 -14.56 -8.51 4.33
CA GLY A 21 -13.80 -9.75 4.09
C GLY A 21 -12.30 -9.54 3.86
N CYS A 22 -11.71 -8.45 4.35
CA CYS A 22 -10.27 -8.24 4.29
C CYS A 22 -9.49 -9.31 5.08
N THR A 23 -9.00 -10.32 4.36
CA THR A 23 -8.25 -11.47 4.90
C THR A 23 -6.76 -11.18 5.08
N ARG A 24 -6.19 -10.37 4.17
CA ARG A 24 -4.79 -9.93 4.22
C ARG A 24 -4.74 -8.43 4.42
N ARG A 25 -3.89 -7.99 5.36
CA ARG A 25 -3.58 -6.59 5.60
C ARG A 25 -2.12 -6.29 5.29
N THR A 26 -1.83 -5.05 4.94
CA THR A 26 -0.45 -4.60 4.71
C THR A 26 0.42 -4.78 5.95
N VAL A 27 1.61 -5.33 5.75
CA VAL A 27 2.65 -5.47 6.76
C VAL A 27 3.96 -4.84 6.30
N ALA A 28 4.89 -4.64 7.24
CA ALA A 28 6.20 -4.08 6.90
C ALA A 28 6.91 -4.94 5.83
N GLY A 29 7.45 -4.28 4.81
CA GLY A 29 8.11 -4.92 3.67
C GLY A 29 7.19 -5.25 2.50
N ASP A 30 5.87 -5.04 2.62
CA ASP A 30 4.98 -5.13 1.46
C ASP A 30 5.27 -3.99 0.48
N TYR A 31 5.33 -4.32 -0.80
CA TYR A 31 5.27 -3.35 -1.90
C TYR A 31 3.81 -2.94 -2.10
N ILE A 32 3.51 -1.65 -1.96
CA ILE A 32 2.16 -1.09 -2.03
C ILE A 32 2.04 -0.09 -3.18
N ARG A 33 0.89 -0.10 -3.86
CA ARG A 33 0.47 0.90 -4.84
C ARG A 33 -0.80 1.58 -4.35
N TYR A 34 -0.75 2.89 -4.22
CA TYR A 34 -1.88 3.67 -3.73
C TYR A 34 -1.97 5.03 -4.42
N HIS A 35 -3.17 5.56 -4.47
CA HIS A 35 -3.41 6.95 -4.78
C HIS A 35 -3.54 7.78 -3.51
N TYR A 36 -3.12 9.04 -3.58
CA TYR A 36 -3.38 10.03 -2.54
C TYR A 36 -3.69 11.42 -3.10
N ASN A 37 -4.38 12.21 -2.26
CA ASN A 37 -4.45 13.67 -2.32
C ASN A 37 -3.87 14.25 -1.03
N GLY A 38 -2.90 15.15 -1.14
CA GLY A 38 -2.25 15.85 -0.04
C GLY A 38 -2.72 17.30 0.04
N THR A 39 -3.19 17.68 1.23
CA THR A 39 -3.71 19.02 1.55
C THR A 39 -3.15 19.51 2.88
N PHE A 40 -3.05 20.82 3.06
CA PHE A 40 -2.82 21.42 4.38
C PHE A 40 -4.12 21.41 5.22
N GLN A 41 -4.03 21.77 6.49
CA GLN A 41 -5.19 21.81 7.40
C GLN A 41 -6.31 22.75 6.94
N ASP A 42 -5.98 23.80 6.19
CA ASP A 42 -6.93 24.75 5.60
C ASP A 42 -7.63 24.19 4.34
N GLY A 43 -7.24 22.99 3.88
CA GLY A 43 -7.75 22.36 2.67
C GLY A 43 -6.99 22.72 1.39
N THR A 44 -5.99 23.60 1.47
CA THR A 44 -5.16 23.97 0.31
C THR A 44 -4.39 22.75 -0.18
N PRO A 45 -4.56 22.31 -1.45
CA PRO A 45 -3.85 21.16 -1.98
C PRO A 45 -2.39 21.51 -2.26
N PHE A 46 -1.48 20.59 -1.93
CA PHE A 46 -0.05 20.73 -2.26
C PHE A 46 0.44 19.64 -3.22
N ASP A 47 -0.17 18.45 -3.22
CA ASP A 47 0.25 17.36 -4.10
C ASP A 47 -0.87 16.33 -4.30
N SER A 48 -0.87 15.64 -5.44
CA SER A 48 -1.77 14.54 -5.72
C SER A 48 -1.18 13.56 -6.72
N SER A 49 -1.30 12.27 -6.41
CA SER A 49 -0.96 11.19 -7.36
C SER A 49 -1.85 11.20 -8.62
N TYR A 50 -3.10 11.66 -8.51
CA TYR A 50 -4.03 11.70 -9.63
C TYR A 50 -3.61 12.71 -10.70
N GLN A 51 -2.94 13.81 -10.31
CA GLN A 51 -2.39 14.78 -11.26
C GLN A 51 -1.31 14.18 -12.18
N ARG A 52 -0.69 13.07 -11.75
CA ARG A 52 0.34 12.35 -12.50
C ARG A 52 -0.20 11.15 -13.28
N ASN A 53 -1.50 10.87 -13.19
CA ASN A 53 -2.13 9.68 -13.77
C ASN A 53 -1.40 8.37 -13.42
N SER A 54 -0.79 8.29 -12.24
CA SER A 54 -0.04 7.12 -11.79
C SER A 54 -0.15 6.97 -10.28
N THR A 55 -0.04 5.73 -9.80
CA THR A 55 -0.01 5.42 -8.38
C THR A 55 1.31 5.87 -7.77
N TYR A 56 1.30 6.14 -6.47
CA TYR A 56 2.52 6.21 -5.68
C TYR A 56 2.86 4.80 -5.20
N ASN A 57 4.11 4.41 -5.39
CA ASN A 57 4.56 3.06 -5.12
C ASN A 57 5.70 3.09 -4.12
N THR A 58 5.61 2.31 -3.05
CA THR A 58 6.63 2.27 -1.99
C THR A 58 6.62 0.94 -1.26
N TYR A 59 7.54 0.76 -0.32
CA TYR A 59 7.50 -0.32 0.65
C TYR A 59 6.99 0.16 2.00
N VAL A 60 6.02 -0.55 2.56
CA VAL A 60 5.41 -0.22 3.84
C VAL A 60 6.43 -0.37 4.97
N GLY A 61 6.61 0.67 5.78
CA GLY A 61 7.38 0.61 7.03
C GLY A 61 8.89 0.47 6.84
N MET A 62 9.42 0.80 5.65
CA MET A 62 10.84 0.70 5.31
C MET A 62 11.56 2.06 5.31
N GLY A 63 10.88 3.14 5.68
CA GLY A 63 11.48 4.48 5.77
C GLY A 63 11.65 5.19 4.43
N TYR A 64 10.99 4.73 3.37
CA TYR A 64 11.05 5.36 2.04
C TYR A 64 10.13 6.58 1.90
N VAL A 65 9.16 6.72 2.81
CA VAL A 65 8.25 7.87 2.89
C VAL A 65 8.35 8.53 4.25
N ILE A 66 7.72 9.69 4.43
CA ILE A 66 7.64 10.36 5.73
C ILE A 66 7.09 9.39 6.81
N ARG A 67 7.62 9.48 8.03
CA ARG A 67 7.34 8.51 9.11
C ARG A 67 5.84 8.36 9.38
N GLY A 68 5.08 9.45 9.30
CA GLY A 68 3.64 9.41 9.51
C GLY A 68 2.90 8.63 8.42
N MET A 69 3.36 8.70 7.18
CA MET A 69 2.80 7.92 6.08
C MET A 69 3.14 6.44 6.25
N ASP A 70 4.38 6.12 6.63
CA ASP A 70 4.81 4.75 6.90
C ASP A 70 3.98 4.07 8.00
N LYS A 71 3.60 4.82 9.04
CA LYS A 71 2.66 4.36 10.07
C LYS A 71 1.24 4.18 9.51
N ALA A 72 0.75 5.16 8.74
CA ALA A 72 -0.60 5.14 8.21
C ALA A 72 -0.85 4.01 7.18
N LEU A 73 0.21 3.58 6.49
CA LEU A 73 0.16 2.53 5.48
C LEU A 73 0.13 1.11 6.06
N GLN A 74 0.21 0.94 7.38
CA GLN A 74 0.12 -0.35 8.04
C GLN A 74 -1.33 -0.79 8.26
N GLY A 75 -1.58 -2.11 8.15
CA GLY A 75 -2.88 -2.68 8.47
C GLY A 75 -4.01 -2.29 7.50
N LEU A 76 -3.67 -1.92 6.27
CA LEU A 76 -4.60 -1.55 5.21
C LEU A 76 -5.07 -2.77 4.41
N CYS A 77 -6.28 -2.69 3.89
CA CYS A 77 -6.85 -3.63 2.95
C CYS A 77 -6.75 -3.11 1.51
N THR A 78 -6.71 -4.02 0.54
CA THR A 78 -6.79 -3.66 -0.89
C THR A 78 -8.12 -2.95 -1.14
N GLY A 79 -8.12 -1.80 -1.80
CA GLY A 79 -9.32 -0.98 -2.02
C GLY A 79 -9.70 -0.05 -0.86
N GLU A 80 -9.03 -0.13 0.30
CA GLU A 80 -9.36 0.71 1.45
C GLU A 80 -9.05 2.19 1.18
N LYS A 81 -9.92 3.08 1.68
CA LYS A 81 -9.74 4.53 1.69
C LYS A 81 -9.63 5.05 3.11
N ARG A 82 -8.62 5.86 3.38
CA ARG A 82 -8.37 6.48 4.70
C ARG A 82 -8.09 7.97 4.57
N ARG A 83 -8.45 8.72 5.60
CA ARG A 83 -7.95 10.07 5.83
C ARG A 83 -6.92 10.04 6.95
N VAL A 84 -5.79 10.66 6.72
CA VAL A 84 -4.61 10.62 7.59
C VAL A 84 -4.17 12.05 7.88
N VAL A 85 -4.08 12.41 9.15
CA VAL A 85 -3.53 13.69 9.59
C VAL A 85 -2.18 13.43 10.23
N ILE A 86 -1.13 14.03 9.66
CA ILE A 86 0.26 13.80 10.06
C ILE A 86 0.79 15.07 10.71
N PRO A 87 1.16 15.02 12.00
CA PRO A 87 1.78 16.14 12.67
C PRO A 87 3.19 16.38 12.12
N PRO A 88 3.74 17.59 12.22
CA PRO A 88 4.86 17.97 11.37
C PRO A 88 6.15 17.23 11.76
N HIS A 89 6.33 16.84 13.01
CA HIS A 89 7.47 16.02 13.46
C HIS A 89 7.47 14.58 12.89
N LEU A 90 6.34 14.10 12.35
CA LEU A 90 6.21 12.86 11.59
C LEU A 90 6.15 13.10 10.06
N ALA A 91 6.18 14.36 9.63
CA ALA A 91 6.27 14.81 8.25
C ALA A 91 7.64 15.46 7.96
N TYR A 92 7.67 16.77 7.69
CA TYR A 92 8.87 17.52 7.28
C TYR A 92 9.44 18.45 8.36
N GLY A 93 8.93 18.36 9.60
CA GLY A 93 9.41 19.11 10.75
C GLY A 93 9.30 20.63 10.59
N GLU A 94 10.10 21.35 11.38
CA GLU A 94 10.16 22.82 11.35
C GLU A 94 10.81 23.36 10.07
N GLY A 95 11.61 22.55 9.38
CA GLY A 95 12.32 22.96 8.18
C GLY A 95 11.45 22.99 6.91
N GLY A 96 10.36 22.21 6.87
CA GLY A 96 9.54 22.09 5.68
C GLY A 96 10.31 21.51 4.47
N VAL A 97 9.83 21.76 3.25
CA VAL A 97 10.49 21.36 2.00
C VAL A 97 10.36 22.46 0.95
N GLY A 98 11.48 23.13 0.68
CA GLY A 98 11.59 24.16 -0.35
C GLY A 98 10.47 25.19 -0.23
N ASN A 99 9.84 25.51 -1.37
CA ASN A 99 8.67 26.40 -1.43
C ASN A 99 7.35 25.61 -1.46
N LEU A 100 7.38 24.28 -1.31
CA LEU A 100 6.20 23.42 -1.44
C LEU A 100 5.51 23.19 -0.09
N ILE A 101 6.27 22.83 0.93
CA ILE A 101 5.75 22.53 2.26
C ILE A 101 6.33 23.52 3.27
N PRO A 102 5.52 24.36 3.92
CA PRO A 102 6.02 25.26 4.94
C PRO A 102 6.52 24.51 6.17
N GLY A 103 7.41 25.14 6.92
CA GLY A 103 7.86 24.65 8.22
C GLY A 103 6.69 24.44 9.18
N SER A 104 6.75 23.38 9.97
CA SER A 104 5.73 23.04 10.97
C SER A 104 4.32 22.83 10.39
N ALA A 105 4.22 22.50 9.10
CA ALA A 105 2.95 22.24 8.44
C ALA A 105 2.38 20.87 8.83
N VAL A 106 1.12 20.86 9.29
CA VAL A 106 0.35 19.63 9.44
C VAL A 106 -0.18 19.22 8.08
N LEU A 107 0.05 17.96 7.72
CA LEU A 107 -0.34 17.42 6.41
C LEU A 107 -1.56 16.53 6.56
N VAL A 108 -2.49 16.65 5.62
CA VAL A 108 -3.69 15.83 5.55
C VAL A 108 -3.69 15.07 4.23
N PHE A 109 -3.72 13.75 4.32
CA PHE A 109 -3.73 12.85 3.18
C PHE A 109 -5.03 12.08 3.11
N ASP A 110 -5.65 12.07 1.94
CA ASP A 110 -6.69 11.10 1.59
C ASP A 110 -6.06 10.01 0.73
N ILE A 111 -6.02 8.78 1.24
CA ILE A 111 -5.36 7.61 0.65
C ILE A 111 -6.42 6.67 0.08
N HIS A 112 -6.12 6.06 -1.06
CA HIS A 112 -6.87 4.98 -1.68
C HIS A 112 -5.91 3.88 -2.14
N VAL A 113 -5.99 2.70 -1.49
CA VAL A 113 -5.12 1.56 -1.78
C VAL A 113 -5.60 0.84 -3.02
N ILE A 114 -4.70 0.60 -3.98
CA ILE A 114 -5.01 -0.11 -5.22
C ILE A 114 -4.67 -1.58 -5.07
N ASP A 115 -3.45 -1.88 -4.61
CA ASP A 115 -3.02 -3.22 -4.26
C ASP A 115 -1.70 -3.20 -3.48
N PHE A 116 -1.32 -4.36 -2.97
CA PHE A 116 -0.01 -4.60 -2.40
C PHE A 116 0.37 -6.08 -2.50
N HIS A 117 1.65 -6.40 -2.42
CA HIS A 117 2.20 -7.77 -2.36
C HIS A 117 3.52 -7.77 -1.60
N ASN A 118 3.92 -8.89 -1.00
CA ASN A 118 5.27 -9.00 -0.46
C ASN A 118 6.16 -9.69 -1.50
N PRO A 119 7.26 -9.08 -1.95
CA PRO A 119 8.19 -9.77 -2.85
C PRO A 119 8.85 -11.01 -2.24
N LYS A 120 8.77 -11.17 -0.91
CA LYS A 120 9.28 -12.34 -0.19
C LYS A 120 8.21 -13.41 0.06
N ASP A 121 6.97 -13.20 -0.35
CA ASP A 121 5.93 -14.21 -0.21
C ASP A 121 6.31 -15.45 -1.03
N PRO A 122 6.29 -16.66 -0.42
CA PRO A 122 6.62 -17.88 -1.14
C PRO A 122 5.48 -18.26 -2.09
N VAL A 123 5.83 -18.91 -3.20
CA VAL A 123 4.84 -19.55 -4.07
C VAL A 123 4.38 -20.84 -3.39
N GLU A 124 3.10 -20.89 -2.99
CA GLU A 124 2.50 -22.12 -2.47
C GLU A 124 2.14 -23.05 -3.64
N ILE A 125 2.73 -24.26 -3.65
CA ILE A 125 2.49 -25.26 -4.69
C ILE A 125 1.77 -26.44 -4.05
N ARG A 126 0.53 -26.69 -4.48
CA ARG A 126 -0.25 -27.87 -4.09
C ARG A 126 -0.44 -28.81 -5.27
N ILE A 127 0.13 -30.01 -5.17
CA ILE A 127 -0.05 -31.07 -6.15
C ILE A 127 -1.42 -31.74 -5.91
N THR A 128 -2.39 -31.52 -6.81
CA THR A 128 -3.73 -32.09 -6.70
C THR A 128 -3.79 -33.53 -7.22
N HIS A 129 -2.99 -33.85 -8.22
CA HIS A 129 -2.88 -35.17 -8.82
C HIS A 129 -1.47 -35.38 -9.36
N LYS A 130 -0.85 -36.52 -9.03
CA LYS A 130 0.38 -36.99 -9.63
C LYS A 130 0.14 -38.40 -10.18
N PRO A 131 0.41 -38.67 -11.46
CA PRO A 131 0.35 -40.02 -12.01
C PRO A 131 1.24 -40.99 -11.24
N ARG A 132 0.83 -42.26 -11.14
CA ARG A 132 1.57 -43.30 -10.42
C ARG A 132 2.99 -43.51 -10.97
N GLU A 133 3.15 -43.36 -12.27
CA GLU A 133 4.44 -43.44 -12.96
C GLU A 133 4.81 -42.05 -13.46
N CYS A 134 5.61 -41.34 -12.67
CA CYS A 134 6.11 -39.99 -12.98
C CYS A 134 7.55 -39.90 -12.48
N ASN A 135 8.46 -40.46 -13.28
CA ASN A 135 9.89 -40.60 -12.95
C ASN A 135 10.73 -39.40 -13.41
N THR A 136 10.16 -38.54 -14.25
CA THR A 136 10.82 -37.34 -14.79
C THR A 136 10.06 -36.11 -14.36
N ALA A 137 10.76 -35.15 -13.75
CA ALA A 137 10.24 -33.81 -13.47
C ALA A 137 10.87 -32.82 -14.47
N SER A 138 10.12 -31.78 -14.82
CA SER A 138 10.62 -30.71 -15.68
C SER A 138 11.71 -29.91 -14.96
N GLY A 139 12.80 -29.62 -15.66
CA GLY A 139 13.88 -28.72 -15.24
C GLY A 139 13.69 -27.28 -15.76
N ALA A 140 14.68 -26.44 -15.47
CA ALA A 140 14.78 -25.13 -16.12
C ALA A 140 14.93 -25.30 -17.64
N ASP A 141 14.30 -24.42 -18.40
CA ASP A 141 14.34 -24.37 -19.88
C ASP A 141 13.64 -25.53 -20.62
N ASP A 142 12.97 -26.43 -19.91
CA ASP A 142 12.15 -27.46 -20.54
C ASP A 142 10.90 -26.87 -21.20
N LEU A 143 10.61 -27.30 -22.42
CA LEU A 143 9.36 -26.96 -23.09
C LEU A 143 8.21 -27.83 -22.53
N ILE A 144 7.31 -27.22 -21.77
CA ILE A 144 6.12 -27.88 -21.26
C ILE A 144 4.85 -27.41 -21.97
N ARG A 145 3.92 -28.33 -22.21
CA ARG A 145 2.55 -28.01 -22.65
C ARG A 145 1.61 -28.20 -21.47
N TYR A 146 0.88 -27.17 -21.11
CA TYR A 146 -0.03 -27.18 -19.97
C TYR A 146 -1.34 -26.47 -20.31
N ARG A 147 -2.37 -26.74 -19.51
CA ARG A 147 -3.58 -25.91 -19.43
C ARG A 147 -3.61 -25.26 -18.05
N TYR A 148 -4.13 -24.05 -17.97
CA TYR A 148 -4.20 -23.32 -16.71
C TYR A 148 -5.50 -22.56 -16.57
N ASN A 149 -5.93 -22.41 -15.31
CA ASN A 149 -6.97 -21.50 -14.88
C ASN A 149 -6.33 -20.53 -13.89
N CYS A 150 -6.51 -19.24 -14.13
CA CYS A 150 -6.01 -18.16 -13.29
C CYS A 150 -7.20 -17.51 -12.57
N SER A 151 -7.14 -17.40 -11.25
CA SER A 151 -8.15 -16.73 -10.45
C SER A 151 -7.49 -15.80 -9.41
N LEU A 152 -8.25 -14.81 -8.96
CA LEU A 152 -7.92 -14.04 -7.76
C LEU A 152 -8.05 -14.94 -6.51
N MET A 153 -7.54 -14.45 -5.38
CA MET A 153 -7.64 -15.14 -4.08
C MET A 153 -9.09 -15.32 -3.60
N ASP A 154 -10.03 -14.49 -4.07
CA ASP A 154 -11.46 -14.62 -3.81
C ASP A 154 -12.17 -15.62 -4.74
N GLY A 155 -11.43 -16.27 -5.65
CA GLY A 155 -11.95 -17.24 -6.61
C GLY A 155 -12.46 -16.61 -7.92
N THR A 156 -12.42 -15.29 -8.08
CA THR A 156 -12.80 -14.63 -9.33
C THR A 156 -11.89 -15.10 -10.46
N LEU A 157 -12.48 -15.76 -11.47
CA LEU A 157 -11.76 -16.26 -12.63
C LEU A 157 -11.28 -15.09 -13.50
N LEU A 158 -9.98 -15.05 -13.78
CA LEU A 158 -9.36 -14.07 -14.66
C LEU A 158 -9.19 -14.60 -16.08
N TYR A 159 -8.66 -15.82 -16.21
CA TYR A 159 -8.33 -16.39 -17.51
C TYR A 159 -8.25 -17.93 -17.45
N SER A 160 -8.51 -18.58 -18.58
CA SER A 160 -8.33 -20.02 -18.79
C SER A 160 -7.79 -20.27 -20.19
N SER A 161 -6.86 -21.23 -20.33
CA SER A 161 -6.32 -21.67 -21.63
C SER A 161 -7.05 -22.87 -22.22
#